data_AF-A0A382LI84-F1
#
_entry.id   AF-A0A382LI84-F1
#
_cell.length_a   1.000
_cell.length_b   1.000
_cell.length_c   1.000
_cell.angle_alpha   90.00
_cell.angle_beta   90.00
_cell.angle_gamma   90.00
#
_symmetry.space_group_name_H-M   'P 1'
#
loop_
_entity.id
_entity.type
_entity.pdbx_description
1 polymer ?
#
loop_
_entity_poly.entity_id
_entity_poly.type
_entity_poly.pdbx_seq_one_letter_code
_entity_poly.pdbx_strand_id
1 'polypeptide(L)'
;MIIYNKYTGNWLTLFLLSLIAGCSEPSGEQLDTIDNSDPEYIAGETYYGRNSYTEYRPGNLPIIIGTPHGGSEKPEEIPDRTWGTTV
;
A
#
# COMPACT_ATOMS: atom_id res chain seq x y z
N MET A 1 -50.40 14.55 -8.69
CA MET A 1 -50.17 13.10 -8.48
C MET A 1 -49.31 12.59 -9.63
N ILE A 2 -47.99 12.49 -9.41
CA ILE A 2 -47.05 11.98 -10.42
C ILE A 2 -46.94 10.48 -10.18
N ILE A 3 -47.35 9.68 -11.15
CA ILE A 3 -47.25 8.23 -11.15
C ILE A 3 -45.90 7.87 -11.80
N TYR A 4 -44.98 7.28 -11.03
CA TYR A 4 -43.77 6.63 -11.56
C TYR A 4 -44.02 5.13 -11.71
N ASN A 5 -43.92 4.61 -12.94
CA ASN A 5 -43.46 3.25 -13.27
C ASN A 5 -43.62 3.04 -14.80
N LYS A 6 -42.73 2.40 -15.57
CA LYS A 6 -41.76 1.33 -15.31
C LYS A 6 -40.52 1.57 -16.19
N TYR A 7 -39.33 1.41 -15.62
CA TYR A 7 -38.10 1.25 -16.39
C TYR A 7 -38.08 -0.16 -17.00
N THR A 8 -38.23 -0.26 -18.32
CA THR A 8 -38.03 -1.50 -19.08
C THR A 8 -36.53 -1.69 -19.30
N GLY A 9 -35.86 -2.31 -18.33
CA GLY A 9 -34.43 -2.60 -18.37
C GLY A 9 -34.09 -3.65 -19.44
N ASN A 10 -33.23 -3.27 -20.38
CA ASN A 10 -32.59 -4.17 -21.33
C ASN A 10 -31.64 -5.11 -20.56
N TRP A 11 -31.84 -6.42 -20.66
CA TRP A 11 -31.10 -7.44 -19.89
C TRP A 11 -29.60 -7.44 -20.16
N LEU A 12 -29.14 -6.86 -21.28
CA LEU A 12 -27.71 -6.66 -21.55
C LEU A 12 -27.04 -5.65 -20.61
N THR A 13 -27.80 -4.73 -20.03
CA THR A 13 -27.27 -3.64 -19.17
C THR A 13 -27.04 -4.09 -17.73
N LEU A 14 -27.70 -5.17 -17.29
CA LEU A 14 -27.53 -5.72 -15.94
C LEU A 14 -26.31 -6.65 -15.84
N PHE A 15 -25.84 -7.21 -16.95
CA PHE A 15 -24.65 -8.08 -16.98
C PHE A 15 -23.32 -7.31 -17.04
N LEU A 16 -23.35 -6.01 -17.35
CA LEU A 16 -22.14 -5.18 -17.40
C LEU A 16 -21.79 -4.50 -16.06
N LEU A 17 -22.67 -4.61 -15.04
CA LEU A 17 -22.50 -3.95 -13.75
C LEU A 17 -21.94 -4.89 -12.64
N SER A 18 -21.69 -6.16 -12.94
CA SER A 18 -21.09 -7.10 -11.97
C SER A 18 -19.55 -7.18 -12.04
N LEU A 19 -18.89 -6.36 -12.87
CA LEU A 19 -17.44 -6.43 -13.12
C LEU A 19 -16.59 -5.45 -12.30
N ILE A 20 -17.18 -4.66 -11.40
CA ILE A 20 -16.45 -3.65 -10.60
C ILE A 20 -16.50 -3.89 -9.08
N ALA A 21 -17.00 -5.04 -8.63
CA ALA A 21 -16.84 -5.50 -7.26
C ALA A 21 -15.82 -6.66 -7.18
N GLY A 22 -14.78 -6.61 -8.01
CA GLY A 22 -13.57 -7.39 -7.75
C GLY A 22 -12.83 -6.72 -6.61
N CYS A 23 -12.72 -7.40 -5.47
CA CYS A 23 -11.65 -7.06 -4.52
C CYS A 23 -10.35 -7.30 -5.30
N SER A 24 -9.67 -6.25 -5.71
CA SER A 24 -8.33 -6.40 -6.29
C SER A 24 -7.43 -6.87 -5.16
N GLU A 25 -7.31 -8.19 -5.01
CA GLU A 25 -6.07 -8.76 -4.53
C GLU A 25 -5.05 -8.44 -5.62
N PRO A 26 -4.00 -7.64 -5.36
CA PRO A 26 -2.90 -7.57 -6.29
C PRO A 26 -2.23 -8.94 -6.23
N SER A 27 -2.70 -9.87 -7.06
CA SER A 27 -1.91 -11.02 -7.44
C SER A 27 -0.67 -10.45 -8.09
N GLY A 28 0.47 -10.60 -7.42
CA GLY A 28 1.78 -10.34 -8.01
C GLY A 28 1.93 -11.25 -9.23
N GLU A 29 1.45 -10.76 -10.36
CA GLU A 29 1.77 -11.31 -11.66
C GLU A 29 3.23 -10.96 -11.91
N GLN A 30 4.07 -11.94 -11.62
CA GLN A 30 5.48 -11.95 -11.92
C GLN A 30 5.64 -11.88 -13.45
N LEU A 31 5.66 -10.65 -13.96
CA LEU A 31 6.09 -10.31 -15.29
C LEU A 31 7.59 -10.50 -15.37
N ASP A 32 8.04 -11.42 -16.23
CA ASP A 32 9.44 -11.61 -16.64
C ASP A 32 10.00 -10.42 -17.47
N THR A 33 9.38 -9.25 -17.37
CA THR A 33 10.00 -8.01 -17.81
C THR A 33 11.06 -7.66 -16.79
N ILE A 34 12.30 -7.51 -17.23
CA ILE A 34 13.39 -6.88 -16.45
C ILE A 34 12.98 -5.43 -16.21
N ASP A 35 12.06 -5.21 -15.29
CA ASP A 35 11.77 -3.94 -14.66
C ASP A 35 12.26 -4.05 -13.22
N ASN A 36 13.59 -4.14 -13.08
CA ASN A 36 14.25 -3.85 -11.81
C ASN A 36 14.26 -2.33 -11.58
N SER A 37 13.17 -1.61 -11.85
CA SER A 37 13.05 -0.24 -11.35
C SER A 37 12.63 -0.31 -9.89
N ASP A 38 13.60 -0.62 -9.04
CA ASP A 38 13.54 -0.06 -7.70
C ASP A 38 13.25 1.46 -7.86
N PRO A 39 12.36 2.04 -7.05
CA PRO A 39 12.06 3.45 -7.14
C PRO A 39 13.36 4.26 -7.05
N GLU A 40 13.56 5.17 -7.99
CA GLU A 40 14.74 6.04 -7.97
C GLU A 40 14.62 7.01 -6.78
N TYR A 41 15.56 6.90 -5.84
CA TYR A 41 15.65 7.77 -4.68
C TYR A 41 16.61 8.93 -4.96
N ILE A 42 16.10 10.15 -4.83
CA ILE A 42 16.86 11.37 -5.11
C ILE A 42 17.63 11.78 -3.87
N ALA A 43 18.95 11.87 -3.96
CA ALA A 43 19.79 12.27 -2.83
C ALA A 43 19.37 13.63 -2.24
N GLY A 44 19.23 13.69 -0.92
CA GLY A 44 18.76 14.88 -0.19
C GLY A 44 17.26 14.97 0.01
N GLU A 45 16.46 14.18 -0.72
CA GLU A 45 15.03 14.03 -0.43
C GLU A 45 14.80 13.20 0.83
N THR A 46 13.60 13.31 1.41
CA THR A 46 13.17 12.49 2.54
C THR A 46 11.94 11.71 2.16
N TYR A 47 12.01 10.39 2.33
CA TYR A 47 10.93 9.47 2.04
C TYR A 47 10.43 8.85 3.34
N TYR A 48 9.12 8.71 3.45
CA TYR A 48 8.48 8.13 4.62
C TYR A 48 7.79 6.82 4.26
N GLY A 49 7.91 5.83 5.14
CA GLY A 49 7.12 4.62 5.05
C GLY A 49 5.65 4.85 5.42
N ARG A 50 4.90 3.75 5.49
CA ARG A 50 3.51 3.77 5.98
C ARG A 50 3.44 4.53 7.31
N ASN A 51 2.45 5.43 7.42
CA ASN A 51 2.18 6.22 8.62
C ASN A 51 3.40 7.01 9.15
N SER A 52 4.43 7.21 8.33
CA SER A 52 5.69 7.88 8.71
C SER A 52 6.46 7.23 9.85
N TYR A 53 6.30 5.92 10.08
CA TYR A 53 7.05 5.20 11.14
C TYR A 53 8.50 4.92 10.78
N THR A 54 8.82 4.98 9.48
CA THR A 54 10.20 4.88 8.98
C THR A 54 10.49 6.10 8.14
N GLU A 55 11.75 6.54 8.20
CA GLU A 55 12.27 7.65 7.41
C GLU A 55 13.52 7.17 6.67
N TYR A 56 13.60 7.48 5.38
CA TYR A 56 14.76 7.22 4.54
C TYR A 56 15.26 8.52 3.91
N ARG A 57 16.55 8.79 4.11
CA ARG A 57 17.25 9.93 3.53
C ARG A 57 18.42 9.43 2.67
N PRO A 58 18.23 9.26 1.35
CA PRO A 58 19.32 8.87 0.45
C PRO A 58 20.45 9.92 0.44
N GLY A 59 21.68 9.43 0.43
CA GLY A 59 22.89 10.19 0.15
C GLY A 59 23.73 9.51 -0.93
N ASN A 60 24.86 10.11 -1.29
CA ASN A 60 25.70 9.63 -2.41
C ASN A 60 26.83 8.68 -1.99
N LEU A 61 27.00 8.43 -0.69
CA LEU A 61 28.04 7.53 -0.20
C LEU A 61 27.57 6.07 -0.29
N PRO A 62 28.47 5.11 -0.57
CA PRO A 62 28.14 3.69 -0.59
C PRO A 62 28.05 3.12 0.83
N ILE A 63 27.29 3.78 1.72
CA ILE A 63 27.07 3.39 3.10
C ILE A 63 25.60 3.59 3.45
N ILE A 64 25.05 2.65 4.20
CA ILE A 64 23.70 2.74 4.77
C ILE A 64 23.86 2.84 6.29
N ILE A 65 23.22 3.85 6.89
CA ILE A 65 23.19 4.05 8.34
C ILE A 65 21.76 3.78 8.80
N GLY A 66 21.60 2.83 9.72
CA GLY A 66 20.30 2.46 10.30
C GLY A 66 20.24 2.78 11.79
N THR A 67 19.09 3.26 12.25
CA THR A 67 18.77 3.49 13.66
C THR A 67 17.56 2.64 14.07
N PRO A 68 17.75 1.32 14.28
CA PRO A 68 16.63 0.38 14.50
C PRO A 68 15.82 0.69 15.76
N HIS A 69 16.41 1.41 16.72
CA HIS A 69 15.76 1.90 17.93
C HIS A 69 16.17 3.35 18.14
N GLY A 70 15.33 4.28 17.69
CA GLY A 70 15.66 5.70 17.77
C GLY A 70 14.48 6.64 18.00
N GLY A 71 13.24 6.14 17.92
CA GLY A 71 12.03 6.95 18.10
C GLY A 71 11.31 6.64 19.41
N SER A 72 10.47 7.59 19.83
CA SER A 72 9.51 7.44 20.93
C SER A 72 8.12 7.02 20.46
N GLU A 73 7.92 6.90 19.13
CA GLU A 73 6.64 6.54 18.53
C GLU A 73 6.22 5.13 18.96
N LYS A 74 4.98 5.01 19.44
CA LYS A 74 4.35 3.74 19.80
C LYS A 74 3.01 3.61 19.08
N PRO A 75 3.02 3.12 17.84
CA PRO A 75 1.81 2.93 17.05
C PRO A 75 0.82 1.98 17.73
N GLU A 76 -0.45 2.37 17.84
CA GLU A 76 -1.50 1.49 18.37
C GLU A 76 -1.68 0.21 17.54
N GLU A 77 -1.40 0.27 16.24
CA GLU A 77 -1.47 -0.88 15.33
C GLU A 77 -0.35 -1.91 15.53
N ILE A 78 0.71 -1.56 16.27
CA ILE A 78 1.83 -2.43 16.61
C ILE A 78 1.88 -2.60 18.14
N PRO A 79 1.05 -3.49 18.71
CA PRO A 79 0.98 -3.68 20.15
C PRO A 79 2.25 -4.34 20.70
N ASP A 80 2.49 -4.15 22.00
CA ASP A 80 3.58 -4.81 22.69
C ASP A 80 3.45 -6.34 22.61
N ARG A 81 4.61 -7.00 22.52
CA ARG A 81 4.70 -8.46 22.53
C ARG A 81 4.29 -8.98 23.92
N THR A 82 3.33 -9.88 24.01
CA THR A 82 2.89 -10.50 25.28
C THR A 82 3.64 -11.79 25.63
N TRP A 83 4.46 -12.31 24.71
CA TRP A 83 5.29 -13.51 24.88
C TRP A 83 6.54 -13.43 23.99
N GLY A 84 7.56 -14.24 24.31
CA GLY A 84 8.82 -14.31 23.57
C GLY A 84 10.01 -14.60 24.50
N THR A 85 11.22 -14.62 23.93
CA THR A 85 12.46 -14.72 24.72
C THR A 85 13.07 -13.33 24.92
N THR A 86 13.52 -13.04 26.14
CA THR A 86 14.46 -11.95 26.42
C THR A 86 15.85 -12.58 26.48
N VAL A 87 16.73 -12.18 25.56
CA VAL A 87 18.16 -12.53 25.59
C VAL A 87 18.91 -11.67 26.59
#